data_AF-A0A8S1TBA1-F1
#
_entry.id   AF-A0A8S1TBA1-F1
#
_cell.length_a   1.000
_cell.length_b   1.000
_cell.length_c   1.000
_cell.angle_alpha   90.00
_cell.angle_beta   90.00
_cell.angle_gamma   90.00
#
_symmetry.space_group_name_H-M   'P 1'
#
loop_
_entity.id
_entity.type
_entity.pdbx_description
1 polymer ?
#
loop_
_entity_poly.entity_id
_entity_poly.type
_entity_poly.pdbx_seq_one_letter_code
_entity_poly.pdbx_strand_id
1 'polypeptide(L)'
;MDYQMQPKELLKRLHQQLKSAVTLQSKIQNLNYLLSSTSDFLDTFAQSNSMKIITQYLKDALKSIQINEDLIDKILALLLKMNLSEEILKESEIVQPLLKIKDKKLFDNIRSNMIEQIQQKWSRCYIKFKPLLEEWKRNNNQKDKQEDRKKKGKRNQSSSSSESSNKKKKNRKKFVRFQRDDLLLNFKYFKRDDEPNQRGMTMEEVVQFQKQYAGELKRLNQINGAYNIKHRESLMEGQEHKMQLDNIQQMIEQIQFIKPAKLFLQSQVTYDTNYIETAIQQKRTESKMSAFYNKDSIPDQPGYNEISNTQSGLQPKIIHLDPPKREDLMYMVQVICNRGLKELEEKNKNANKKQVKGILKKQPDEQIKQKDVLNQAKQDLQPKMQQLVQMVEQKHQHSQESILTLLHDIIQKLKDIGEEKYIKNFKSILETKLNDKQTIMSENDRIKAQQDQQRLRLEQLQTINPAQALRLRAYKTKHCHNFHSSIGCTRGDNCNFIHDSRYPGRPAPTLQYPNFLNKTLYPQSNMAILVPPLLQQLNPAILLGRKKKYESL
;
A
#
# COMPACT_ATOMS: atom_id res chain seq x y z
N MET A 1 -16.25 49.66 -23.02
CA MET A 1 -14.79 49.83 -23.16
C MET A 1 -14.15 49.04 -22.03
N ASP A 2 -14.11 47.71 -22.17
CA ASP A 2 -13.44 46.87 -21.17
C ASP A 2 -11.95 47.10 -21.30
N TYR A 3 -11.37 47.82 -20.35
CA TYR A 3 -9.92 47.97 -20.22
C TYR A 3 -9.31 46.56 -20.21
N GLN A 4 -8.53 46.23 -21.23
CA GLN A 4 -7.79 44.98 -21.30
C GLN A 4 -6.86 44.90 -20.07
N MET A 5 -7.29 44.17 -19.04
CA MET A 5 -6.44 43.92 -17.89
C MET A 5 -5.20 43.17 -18.37
N GLN A 6 -4.03 43.69 -18.01
CA GLN A 6 -2.75 43.04 -18.30
C GLN A 6 -2.75 41.61 -17.73
N PRO A 7 -2.30 40.60 -18.50
CA PRO A 7 -2.34 39.18 -18.07
C PRO A 7 -1.67 38.93 -16.71
N LYS A 8 -0.62 39.69 -16.38
CA LYS A 8 0.07 39.62 -15.08
C LYS A 8 -0.82 40.03 -13.90
N GLU A 9 -1.65 41.06 -14.08
CA GLU A 9 -2.53 41.54 -13.03
C GLU A 9 -3.73 40.60 -12.84
N LEU A 10 -4.23 40.04 -13.95
CA LEU A 10 -5.22 38.97 -13.92
C LEU A 10 -4.70 37.74 -13.16
N LEU A 11 -3.45 37.34 -13.41
CA LEU A 11 -2.79 36.23 -12.73
C LEU A 11 -2.66 36.47 -11.21
N LYS A 12 -2.28 37.68 -10.78
CA LYS A 12 -2.23 38.05 -9.35
C LYS A 12 -3.60 37.96 -8.69
N ARG A 13 -4.64 38.49 -9.35
CA ARG A 13 -6.01 38.45 -8.85
C ARG A 13 -6.49 37.01 -8.70
N LEU A 14 -6.24 36.17 -9.71
CA LEU A 14 -6.58 34.76 -9.68
C LEU A 14 -5.81 34.00 -8.60
N HIS A 15 -4.52 34.31 -8.41
CA HIS A 15 -3.72 33.75 -7.32
C HIS A 15 -4.34 34.05 -5.95
N GLN A 16 -4.75 35.30 -5.72
CA GLN A 16 -5.41 35.70 -4.48
C GLN A 16 -6.77 34.99 -4.30
N GLN A 17 -7.56 34.87 -5.37
CA GLN A 17 -8.84 34.15 -5.36
C GLN A 17 -8.69 32.66 -5.05
N LEU A 18 -7.68 32.00 -5.64
CA LEU A 18 -7.33 30.62 -5.31
C LEU A 18 -6.89 30.50 -3.85
N LYS A 19 -6.10 31.44 -3.34
CA LYS A 19 -5.66 31.39 -1.94
C LYS A 19 -6.81 31.58 -0.95
N SER A 20 -7.78 32.44 -1.26
CA SER A 20 -8.92 32.75 -0.39
C SER A 20 -10.10 31.76 -0.51
N ALA A 21 -10.11 30.87 -1.50
CA ALA A 21 -11.21 29.95 -1.71
C ALA A 21 -11.22 28.81 -0.67
N VAL A 22 -12.11 28.95 0.32
CA VAL A 22 -12.30 27.97 1.40
C VAL A 22 -13.27 26.86 0.98
N THR A 23 -14.39 27.23 0.34
CA THR A 23 -15.46 26.28 0.00
C THR A 23 -15.10 25.44 -1.23
N LEU A 24 -15.62 24.22 -1.30
CA LEU A 24 -15.47 23.35 -2.48
C LEU A 24 -15.95 24.02 -3.76
N GLN A 25 -17.10 24.71 -3.70
CA GLN A 25 -17.70 25.38 -4.86
C GLN A 25 -16.83 26.54 -5.38
N SER A 26 -16.27 27.35 -4.49
CA SER A 26 -15.35 28.43 -4.89
C SER A 26 -14.08 27.88 -5.56
N LYS A 27 -13.56 26.74 -5.08
CA LYS A 27 -12.40 26.07 -5.70
C LYS A 27 -12.75 25.57 -7.12
N ILE A 28 -13.92 24.94 -7.27
CA ILE A 28 -14.41 24.45 -8.57
C ILE A 28 -14.64 25.62 -9.54
N GLN A 29 -15.23 26.72 -9.08
CA GLN A 29 -15.46 27.92 -9.91
C GLN A 29 -14.13 28.50 -10.44
N ASN A 30 -13.12 28.62 -9.59
CA ASN A 30 -11.79 29.08 -10.00
C ASN A 30 -11.13 28.14 -11.01
N LEU A 31 -11.32 26.83 -10.86
CA LEU A 31 -10.82 25.83 -11.83
C LEU A 31 -11.57 25.87 -13.17
N ASN A 32 -12.89 26.08 -13.16
CA ASN A 32 -13.66 26.26 -14.39
C ASN A 32 -13.22 27.51 -15.14
N TYR A 33 -12.92 28.60 -14.43
CA TYR A 33 -12.33 29.80 -15.02
C TYR A 33 -10.99 29.49 -15.71
N LEU A 34 -10.08 28.79 -15.02
CA LEU A 34 -8.81 28.33 -15.60
C LEU A 34 -9.01 27.42 -16.83
N LEU A 35 -9.94 26.47 -16.76
CA LEU A 35 -10.27 25.57 -17.87
C LEU A 35 -10.82 26.32 -19.08
N SER A 36 -11.47 27.47 -18.89
CA SER A 36 -11.93 28.35 -19.97
C SER A 36 -10.86 29.31 -20.51
N SER A 37 -9.73 29.48 -19.81
CA SER A 37 -8.65 30.37 -20.22
C SER A 37 -7.86 29.85 -21.43
N THR A 38 -7.18 30.76 -22.14
CA THR A 38 -6.33 30.47 -23.29
C THR A 38 -5.08 29.65 -22.89
N SER A 39 -4.47 28.95 -23.84
CA SER A 39 -3.23 28.18 -23.63
C SER A 39 -2.10 29.06 -23.08
N ASP A 40 -1.92 30.26 -23.64
CA ASP A 40 -0.81 31.15 -23.30
C ASP A 40 -0.93 31.65 -21.85
N PHE A 41 -2.16 31.91 -21.41
CA PHE A 41 -2.44 32.24 -20.02
C PHE A 41 -2.17 31.06 -19.10
N LEU A 42 -2.54 29.84 -19.52
CA LEU A 42 -2.28 28.62 -18.76
C LEU A 42 -0.79 28.33 -18.63
N ASP A 43 0.02 28.58 -19.65
CA ASP A 43 1.48 28.42 -19.58
C ASP A 43 2.10 29.44 -18.61
N THR A 44 1.62 30.69 -18.64
CA THR A 44 2.02 31.71 -17.67
C THR A 44 1.58 31.34 -16.24
N PHE A 45 0.38 30.77 -16.09
CA PHE A 45 -0.11 30.27 -14.81
C PHE A 45 0.71 29.08 -14.30
N ALA A 46 1.12 28.17 -15.19
CA ALA A 46 1.94 27.00 -14.90
C ALA A 46 3.27 27.37 -14.24
N GLN A 47 3.91 28.41 -14.78
CA GLN A 47 5.19 28.94 -14.30
C GLN A 47 5.04 29.74 -12.99
N SER A 48 3.81 30.04 -12.56
CA SER A 48 3.56 30.83 -11.36
C SER A 48 3.48 29.96 -10.10
N ASN A 49 3.71 30.58 -8.94
CA ASN A 49 3.51 29.92 -7.64
C ASN A 49 2.06 29.47 -7.37
N SER A 50 1.09 29.87 -8.22
CA SER A 50 -0.30 29.42 -8.11
C SER A 50 -0.46 27.92 -8.31
N MET A 51 0.45 27.26 -9.05
CA MET A 51 0.42 25.81 -9.22
C MET A 51 0.57 25.06 -7.90
N LYS A 52 1.30 25.61 -6.92
CA LYS A 52 1.39 25.01 -5.57
C LYS A 52 0.03 24.98 -4.87
N ILE A 53 -0.84 25.96 -5.14
CA ILE A 53 -2.20 25.99 -4.60
C ILE A 53 -3.05 24.89 -5.24
N ILE A 54 -2.91 24.67 -6.56
CA ILE A 54 -3.58 23.56 -7.26
C ILE A 54 -3.10 22.21 -6.71
N THR A 55 -1.80 22.05 -6.47
CA THR A 55 -1.24 20.86 -5.81
C THR A 55 -1.84 20.66 -4.42
N GLN A 56 -2.00 21.74 -3.64
CA GLN A 56 -2.59 21.65 -2.31
C GLN A 56 -4.07 21.26 -2.38
N TYR A 57 -4.84 21.82 -3.33
CA TYR A 57 -6.23 21.41 -3.57
C TYR A 57 -6.32 19.93 -3.89
N LEU A 58 -5.43 19.40 -4.73
CA LEU A 58 -5.40 17.97 -5.05
C LEU A 58 -5.04 17.13 -3.82
N LYS A 59 -4.01 17.54 -3.05
CA LYS A 59 -3.62 16.85 -1.80
C LYS A 59 -4.79 16.77 -0.81
N ASP A 60 -5.57 17.83 -0.66
CA ASP A 60 -6.73 17.88 0.23
C ASP A 60 -7.92 17.09 -0.31
N ALA A 61 -8.21 17.20 -1.61
CA ALA A 61 -9.28 16.46 -2.27
C ALA A 61 -9.09 14.94 -2.17
N LEU A 62 -7.84 14.47 -2.28
CA LEU A 62 -7.47 13.06 -2.16
C LEU A 62 -7.64 12.48 -0.75
N LYS A 63 -7.86 13.31 0.29
CA LYS A 63 -8.19 12.81 1.65
C LYS A 63 -9.64 12.30 1.73
N SER A 64 -10.54 12.85 0.91
CA SER A 64 -11.96 12.52 0.92
C SER A 64 -12.50 12.51 -0.51
N ILE A 65 -12.14 11.48 -1.28
CA ILE A 65 -12.42 11.41 -2.72
C ILE A 65 -13.90 11.53 -3.04
N GLN A 66 -14.76 10.79 -2.32
CA GLN A 66 -16.22 10.76 -2.56
C GLN A 66 -16.88 12.14 -2.54
N ILE A 67 -16.39 13.05 -1.67
CA ILE A 67 -16.97 14.39 -1.53
C ILE A 67 -16.37 15.35 -2.59
N ASN A 68 -15.16 15.06 -3.07
CA ASN A 68 -14.37 15.95 -3.91
C ASN A 68 -14.17 15.42 -5.34
N GLU A 69 -15.03 14.52 -5.82
CA GLU A 69 -14.88 13.89 -7.15
C GLU A 69 -14.79 14.95 -8.27
N ASP A 70 -15.70 15.93 -8.27
CA ASP A 70 -15.70 17.01 -9.27
C ASP A 70 -14.43 17.88 -9.18
N LEU A 71 -13.98 18.20 -7.96
CA LEU A 71 -12.74 18.96 -7.79
C LEU A 71 -11.52 18.21 -8.36
N ILE A 72 -11.42 16.90 -8.11
CA ILE A 72 -10.34 16.06 -8.64
C ILE A 72 -10.43 16.01 -10.17
N ASP A 73 -11.63 15.82 -10.73
CA ASP A 73 -11.86 15.79 -12.17
C ASP A 73 -11.40 17.08 -12.86
N LYS A 74 -11.80 18.24 -12.31
CA LYS A 74 -11.41 19.56 -12.84
C LYS A 74 -9.91 19.80 -12.74
N ILE A 75 -9.26 19.38 -11.65
CA ILE A 75 -7.80 19.49 -11.53
C ILE A 75 -7.11 18.62 -12.57
N LEU A 76 -7.51 17.37 -12.75
CA LEU A 76 -6.91 16.48 -13.76
C LEU A 76 -7.14 16.99 -15.18
N ALA A 77 -8.33 17.51 -15.48
CA ALA A 77 -8.63 18.14 -16.76
C ALA A 77 -7.72 19.35 -17.02
N LEU A 78 -7.49 20.17 -15.98
CA LEU A 78 -6.60 21.33 -16.07
C LEU A 78 -5.15 20.88 -16.35
N LEU A 79 -4.64 19.88 -15.63
CA LEU A 79 -3.30 19.33 -15.84
C LEU A 79 -3.10 18.73 -17.24
N LEU A 80 -4.13 18.14 -17.83
CA LEU A 80 -4.09 17.64 -19.21
C LEU A 80 -3.98 18.78 -20.23
N LYS A 81 -4.70 19.89 -19.98
CA LYS A 81 -4.73 21.06 -20.87
C LYS A 81 -3.43 21.87 -20.83
N MET A 82 -2.72 21.87 -19.71
CA MET A 82 -1.48 22.63 -19.52
C MET A 82 -0.25 21.96 -20.16
N ASN A 83 0.71 22.77 -20.62
CA ASN A 83 2.02 22.30 -21.05
C ASN A 83 3.03 22.40 -19.88
N LEU A 84 3.10 21.34 -19.06
CA LEU A 84 3.94 21.34 -17.85
C LEU A 84 5.34 20.82 -18.18
N SER A 85 6.36 21.68 -18.02
CA SER A 85 7.77 21.28 -18.08
C SER A 85 8.17 20.47 -16.84
N GLU A 86 9.32 19.78 -16.92
CA GLU A 86 9.87 19.03 -15.78
C GLU A 86 10.15 19.91 -14.56
N GLU A 87 10.65 21.12 -14.78
CA GLU A 87 10.94 22.10 -13.73
C GLU A 87 9.65 22.50 -12.99
N ILE A 88 8.58 22.80 -13.74
CA ILE A 88 7.27 23.15 -13.17
C ILE A 88 6.70 22.01 -12.34
N LEU A 89 6.82 20.76 -12.80
CA LEU A 89 6.36 19.59 -12.06
C LEU A 89 7.14 19.39 -10.74
N LYS A 90 8.45 19.66 -10.75
CA LYS A 90 9.30 19.61 -9.55
C LYS A 90 8.96 20.73 -8.57
N GLU A 91 8.85 21.97 -9.05
CA GLU A 91 8.59 23.15 -8.22
C GLU A 91 7.18 23.18 -7.63
N SER A 92 6.18 22.68 -8.35
CA SER A 92 4.79 22.62 -7.89
C SER A 92 4.52 21.47 -6.92
N GLU A 93 5.42 20.49 -6.81
CA GLU A 93 5.25 19.24 -6.06
C GLU A 93 4.03 18.38 -6.48
N ILE A 94 3.43 18.61 -7.65
CA ILE A 94 2.21 17.90 -8.09
C ILE A 94 2.45 16.41 -8.35
N VAL A 95 3.71 16.03 -8.57
CA VAL A 95 4.16 14.64 -8.75
C VAL A 95 3.75 13.73 -7.58
N GLN A 96 3.86 14.24 -6.36
CA GLN A 96 3.58 13.49 -5.13
C GLN A 96 2.12 13.00 -5.02
N PRO A 97 1.11 13.88 -5.09
CA PRO A 97 -0.28 13.43 -5.07
C PRO A 97 -0.61 12.56 -6.29
N LEU A 98 -0.05 12.82 -7.48
CA LEU A 98 -0.30 12.00 -8.66
C LEU A 98 0.20 10.55 -8.50
N LEU A 99 1.36 10.35 -7.85
CA LEU A 99 1.86 9.01 -7.53
C LEU A 99 1.01 8.32 -6.45
N LYS A 100 0.51 9.07 -5.46
CA LYS A 100 -0.39 8.51 -4.42
C LYS A 100 -1.71 7.99 -4.99
N ILE A 101 -2.18 8.56 -6.11
CA ILE A 101 -3.36 8.07 -6.83
C ILE A 101 -3.07 6.69 -7.44
N LYS A 102 -1.86 6.46 -7.96
CA LYS A 102 -1.45 5.16 -8.53
C LYS A 102 -1.42 4.05 -7.49
N ASP A 103 -0.79 4.33 -6.35
CA ASP A 103 -0.39 3.29 -5.39
C ASP A 103 -1.55 2.83 -4.51
N LYS A 104 -2.60 3.65 -4.39
CA LYS A 104 -3.75 3.27 -3.59
C LYS A 104 -4.83 2.68 -4.48
N LYS A 105 -5.40 1.56 -4.02
CA LYS A 105 -6.73 1.04 -4.36
C LYS A 105 -7.87 2.03 -3.99
N LEU A 106 -7.62 3.34 -4.05
CA LEU A 106 -8.50 4.42 -3.63
C LEU A 106 -9.82 4.40 -4.37
N PHE A 107 -9.79 3.97 -5.63
CA PHE A 107 -10.96 3.93 -6.50
C PHE A 107 -11.67 2.58 -6.48
N ASP A 108 -11.02 1.50 -6.01
CA ASP A 108 -11.58 0.14 -6.07
C ASP A 108 -12.88 0.01 -5.26
N ASN A 109 -13.05 0.83 -4.22
CA ASN A 109 -14.23 0.80 -3.35
C ASN A 109 -15.37 1.74 -3.80
N ILE A 110 -15.18 2.54 -4.85
CA ILE A 110 -16.17 3.55 -5.26
C ILE A 110 -16.58 3.29 -6.71
N ARG A 111 -17.74 2.65 -6.89
CA ARG A 111 -18.37 2.44 -8.20
C ARG A 111 -19.15 3.68 -8.62
N SER A 112 -18.45 4.67 -9.16
CA SER A 112 -19.05 5.87 -9.79
C SER A 112 -18.55 5.97 -11.23
N ASN A 113 -19.44 6.24 -12.19
CA ASN A 113 -19.03 6.50 -13.59
C ASN A 113 -18.05 7.67 -13.68
N MET A 114 -18.14 8.63 -12.75
CA MET A 114 -17.21 9.75 -12.66
C MET A 114 -15.79 9.30 -12.28
N ILE A 115 -15.67 8.22 -11.52
CA ILE A 115 -14.38 7.65 -11.13
C ILE A 115 -13.68 6.98 -12.29
N GLU A 116 -14.40 6.32 -13.19
CA GLU A 116 -13.81 5.81 -14.43
C GLU A 116 -13.26 6.95 -15.28
N GLN A 117 -13.97 8.08 -15.38
CA GLN A 117 -13.47 9.27 -16.09
C GLN A 117 -12.24 9.87 -15.41
N ILE A 118 -12.24 9.96 -14.08
CA ILE A 118 -11.08 10.42 -13.28
C ILE A 118 -9.89 9.48 -13.49
N GLN A 119 -10.10 8.17 -13.46
CA GLN A 119 -9.06 7.16 -13.71
C GLN A 119 -8.50 7.26 -15.14
N GLN A 120 -9.35 7.47 -16.14
CA GLN A 120 -8.91 7.67 -17.53
C GLN A 120 -8.08 8.95 -17.67
N LYS A 121 -8.55 10.08 -17.12
CA LYS A 121 -7.80 11.35 -17.14
C LYS A 121 -6.49 11.24 -16.38
N TRP A 122 -6.50 10.62 -15.21
CA TRP A 122 -5.31 10.34 -14.43
C TRP A 122 -4.32 9.47 -15.22
N SER A 123 -4.79 8.41 -15.89
CA SER A 123 -3.94 7.55 -16.71
C SER A 123 -3.28 8.32 -17.85
N ARG A 124 -4.01 9.23 -18.50
CA ARG A 124 -3.45 10.13 -19.52
C ARG A 124 -2.40 11.07 -18.94
N CYS A 125 -2.66 11.67 -17.76
CA CYS A 125 -1.67 12.47 -17.04
C CYS A 125 -0.43 11.64 -16.70
N TYR A 126 -0.62 10.44 -16.15
CA TYR A 126 0.47 9.57 -15.75
C TYR A 126 1.31 9.16 -16.96
N ILE A 127 0.70 8.81 -18.09
CA ILE A 127 1.43 8.49 -19.34
C ILE A 127 2.21 9.72 -19.83
N LYS A 128 1.56 10.88 -19.91
CA LYS A 128 2.18 12.16 -20.35
C LYS A 128 3.41 12.50 -19.51
N PHE A 129 3.36 12.25 -18.20
CA PHE A 129 4.42 12.60 -17.27
C PHE A 129 5.27 11.41 -16.79
N LYS A 130 5.08 10.21 -17.35
CA LYS A 130 5.68 8.96 -16.87
C LYS A 130 7.21 9.02 -16.71
N PRO A 131 7.99 9.52 -17.70
CA PRO A 131 9.44 9.55 -17.57
C PRO A 131 9.90 10.35 -16.34
N LEU A 132 9.23 11.48 -16.10
CA LEU A 132 9.51 12.41 -15.01
C LEU A 132 9.09 11.84 -13.66
N LEU A 133 7.91 11.22 -13.60
CA LEU A 133 7.39 10.58 -12.39
C LEU A 133 8.31 9.42 -11.94
N GLU A 134 8.81 8.60 -12.86
CA GLU A 134 9.69 7.48 -12.54
C GLU A 134 11.12 7.92 -12.17
N GLU A 135 11.63 8.99 -12.79
CA GLU A 135 12.88 9.61 -12.34
C GLU A 135 12.76 10.17 -10.92
N TRP A 136 11.69 10.92 -10.67
CA TRP A 136 11.43 11.48 -9.36
C TRP A 136 11.28 10.40 -8.28
N LYS A 137 10.57 9.30 -8.59
CA LYS A 137 10.46 8.13 -7.70
C LYS A 137 11.82 7.49 -7.40
N ARG A 138 12.71 7.40 -8.40
CA ARG A 138 14.08 6.89 -8.20
C ARG A 138 14.90 7.80 -7.29
N ASN A 139 14.83 9.10 -7.49
CA ASN A 139 15.57 10.09 -6.69
C ASN A 139 15.11 10.11 -5.23
N ASN A 140 13.80 10.03 -4.99
CA ASN A 140 13.27 9.96 -3.63
C ASN A 140 13.61 8.64 -2.92
N ASN A 141 13.50 7.50 -3.61
CA ASN A 141 13.93 6.22 -3.04
C ASN A 141 15.43 6.21 -2.68
N GLN A 142 16.27 6.95 -3.41
CA GLN A 142 17.68 7.12 -3.04
C GLN A 142 17.83 8.02 -1.81
N LYS A 143 17.06 9.10 -1.71
CA LYS A 143 17.07 10.00 -0.55
C LYS A 143 16.65 9.28 0.73
N ASP A 144 15.57 8.48 0.67
CA ASP A 144 15.10 7.68 1.80
C ASP A 144 16.15 6.66 2.23
N LYS A 145 16.78 5.96 1.26
CA LYS A 145 17.89 5.04 1.55
C LYS A 145 19.10 5.74 2.18
N GLN A 146 19.41 6.98 1.78
CA GLN A 146 20.49 7.76 2.38
C GLN A 146 20.14 8.22 3.80
N GLU A 147 18.91 8.65 4.06
CA GLU A 147 18.45 8.98 5.41
C GLU A 147 18.48 7.76 6.33
N ASP A 148 18.06 6.60 5.85
CA ASP A 148 18.14 5.35 6.62
C ASP A 148 19.58 4.95 6.93
N ARG A 149 20.52 5.15 5.98
CA ARG A 149 21.96 4.97 6.25
C ARG A 149 22.48 5.95 7.29
N LYS A 150 22.08 7.22 7.25
CA LYS A 150 22.44 8.23 8.27
C LYS A 150 21.88 7.86 9.64
N LYS A 151 20.64 7.36 9.71
CA LYS A 151 20.02 6.89 10.97
C LYS A 151 20.73 5.66 11.53
N LYS A 152 21.09 4.68 10.67
CA LYS A 152 21.87 3.50 11.08
C LYS A 152 23.28 3.86 11.55
N GLY A 153 23.95 4.79 10.87
CA GLY A 153 25.27 5.29 11.29
C GLY A 153 25.26 5.95 12.68
N LYS A 154 24.22 6.72 13.00
CA LYS A 154 24.06 7.32 14.34
C LYS A 154 23.79 6.28 15.43
N ARG A 155 23.04 5.22 15.12
CA ARG A 155 22.70 4.18 16.10
C ARG A 155 23.93 3.34 16.51
N ASN A 156 24.86 3.12 15.58
CA ASN A 156 26.10 2.38 15.84
C ASN A 156 27.16 3.21 16.59
N GLN A 157 27.08 4.54 16.58
CA GLN A 157 27.96 5.41 17.38
C GLN A 157 27.51 5.55 18.84
N SER A 158 26.23 5.27 19.13
CA SER A 158 25.67 5.35 20.49
C SER A 158 25.75 4.04 21.30
N SER A 159 26.23 2.94 20.70
CA SER A 159 26.29 1.63 21.35
C SER A 159 27.70 1.19 21.78
N SER A 160 28.72 2.04 21.68
CA SER A 160 30.09 1.73 22.13
C SER A 160 30.45 2.32 23.50
N SER A 161 29.46 2.69 24.33
CA SER A 161 29.70 3.20 25.69
C SER A 161 28.80 2.50 26.71
N SER A 162 29.09 1.22 26.98
CA SER A 162 28.60 0.57 28.20
C SER A 162 29.55 -0.54 28.62
N GLU A 163 30.63 -0.17 29.32
CA GLU A 163 31.21 -0.99 30.39
C GLU A 163 32.11 -0.13 31.29
N SER A 164 31.53 0.33 32.41
CA SER A 164 32.17 0.44 33.72
C SER A 164 31.21 1.15 34.67
N SER A 165 30.41 0.31 35.34
CA SER A 165 29.65 0.68 36.53
C SER A 165 30.62 0.98 37.67
N ASN A 166 30.57 2.19 38.22
CA ASN A 166 30.78 2.34 39.66
C ASN A 166 29.82 3.37 40.27
N LYS A 167 29.03 2.87 41.22
CA LYS A 167 28.05 3.59 42.04
C LYS A 167 28.73 4.73 42.79
N LYS A 168 28.26 5.98 42.63
CA LYS A 168 28.31 6.94 43.74
C LYS A 168 27.10 7.89 43.72
N LYS A 169 26.46 7.90 44.89
CA LYS A 169 25.28 8.65 45.32
C LYS A 169 25.46 10.16 45.15
N LYS A 170 24.32 10.82 44.92
CA LYS A 170 23.90 12.16 45.38
C LYS A 170 24.87 13.33 45.08
N ASN A 171 24.43 14.26 44.23
CA ASN A 171 24.02 15.60 44.69
C ASN A 171 23.47 16.44 43.53
N ARG A 172 22.29 17.05 43.77
CA ARG A 172 21.80 18.20 43.01
C ARG A 172 22.87 19.30 43.07
N LYS A 173 23.56 19.58 41.95
CA LYS A 173 24.37 20.79 41.81
C LYS A 173 23.70 21.73 40.82
N LYS A 174 23.40 22.92 41.34
CA LYS A 174 22.93 24.11 40.66
C LYS A 174 23.85 24.40 39.47
N PHE A 175 23.25 24.84 38.36
CA PHE A 175 23.96 25.43 37.23
C PHE A 175 24.81 26.60 37.72
N VAL A 176 26.12 26.43 37.76
CA VAL A 176 27.07 27.53 37.80
C VAL A 176 27.15 28.06 36.36
N ARG A 177 26.55 29.23 36.13
CA ARG A 177 26.92 30.07 34.99
C ARG A 177 28.39 30.44 35.19
N PHE A 178 29.27 29.91 34.37
CA PHE A 178 30.59 30.50 34.20
C PHE A 178 30.38 31.91 33.62
N GLN A 179 30.75 32.92 34.40
CA GLN A 179 31.04 34.23 33.82
C GLN A 179 32.12 34.03 32.77
N ARG A 180 31.89 34.58 31.58
CA ARG A 180 32.93 34.67 30.55
C ARG A 180 34.01 35.59 31.12
N ASP A 181 35.17 35.01 31.39
CA ASP A 181 36.38 35.80 31.57
C ASP A 181 36.74 36.44 30.23
N ASP A 182 36.71 37.77 30.19
CA ASP A 182 37.09 38.61 29.04
C ASP A 182 38.61 38.57 28.72
N LEU A 183 39.35 37.58 29.23
CA LEU A 183 40.80 37.44 29.07
C LEU A 183 41.24 36.47 27.95
N LEU A 184 40.30 35.87 27.21
CA LEU A 184 40.59 34.93 26.12
C LEU A 184 40.52 35.52 24.69
N LEU A 185 40.51 36.84 24.55
CA LEU A 185 40.45 37.53 23.25
C LEU A 185 41.78 37.58 22.46
N ASN A 186 42.85 36.92 22.92
CA ASN A 186 44.17 36.96 22.27
C ASN A 186 44.65 35.66 21.60
N PHE A 187 43.79 34.66 21.39
CA PHE A 187 44.17 33.50 20.59
C PHE A 187 43.93 33.75 19.09
N LYS A 188 45.03 34.05 18.39
CA LYS A 188 45.12 34.11 16.92
C LYS A 188 44.69 32.74 16.35
N TYR A 189 43.56 32.72 15.65
CA TYR A 189 43.22 31.59 14.79
C TYR A 189 44.20 31.55 13.62
N PHE A 190 45.00 30.49 13.55
CA PHE A 190 45.88 30.24 12.41
C PHE A 190 45.02 30.11 11.14
N LYS A 191 45.27 30.97 10.16
CA LYS A 191 44.63 30.89 8.84
C LYS A 191 45.27 29.76 8.05
N ARG A 192 44.57 29.28 7.03
CA ARG A 192 45.01 28.17 6.16
C ARG A 192 46.33 28.45 5.42
N ASP A 193 46.78 29.70 5.42
CA ASP A 193 48.00 30.18 4.78
C ASP A 193 49.13 30.48 5.79
N ASP A 194 48.94 30.19 7.08
CA ASP A 194 50.03 30.31 8.06
C ASP A 194 50.94 29.08 7.93
N GLU A 195 52.03 29.25 7.17
CA GLU A 195 53.06 28.22 7.01
C GLU A 195 53.72 27.90 8.37
N PRO A 196 53.90 26.61 8.69
CA PRO A 196 54.50 26.20 9.95
C PRO A 196 56.01 26.42 9.86
N ASN A 197 56.47 27.63 10.16
CA ASN A 197 57.88 27.87 10.43
C ASN A 197 58.23 27.29 11.81
N GLN A 198 58.47 25.98 11.86
CA GLN A 198 59.24 25.38 12.94
C GLN A 198 60.66 25.97 12.87
N ARG A 199 60.96 26.87 13.81
CA ARG A 199 62.30 27.42 14.02
C ARG A 199 63.30 26.26 14.14
N GLY A 200 64.19 26.13 13.16
CA GLY A 200 65.37 25.26 13.23
C GLY A 200 65.53 24.23 12.10
N MET A 201 64.54 24.05 11.24
CA MET A 201 64.70 23.20 10.05
C MET A 201 65.14 24.02 8.85
N THR A 202 66.20 23.59 8.19
CA THR A 202 66.64 24.18 6.93
C THR A 202 65.60 23.88 5.84
N MET A 203 65.52 24.76 4.83
CA MET A 203 64.51 24.60 3.78
C MET A 203 64.66 23.28 3.02
N GLU A 204 65.87 22.73 2.96
CA GLU A 204 66.17 21.42 2.37
C GLU A 204 65.59 20.26 3.18
N GLU A 205 65.64 20.33 4.52
CA GLU A 205 65.03 19.33 5.41
C GLU A 205 63.51 19.33 5.32
N VAL A 206 62.88 20.51 5.18
CA VAL A 206 61.43 20.61 4.98
C VAL A 206 61.00 19.93 3.68
N VAL A 207 61.75 20.13 2.59
CA VAL A 207 61.48 19.46 1.30
C VAL A 207 61.67 17.95 1.40
N GLN A 208 62.72 17.50 2.10
CA GLN A 208 62.93 16.06 2.32
C GLN A 208 61.81 15.45 3.14
N PHE A 209 61.37 16.12 4.20
CA PHE A 209 60.28 15.65 5.06
C PHE A 209 58.96 15.57 4.29
N GLN A 210 58.61 16.60 3.51
CA GLN A 210 57.43 16.58 2.64
C GLN A 210 57.49 15.46 1.59
N LYS A 211 58.66 15.20 1.00
CA LYS A 211 58.85 14.12 0.02
C LYS A 211 58.71 12.74 0.65
N GLN A 212 59.20 12.57 1.88
CA GLN A 212 59.07 11.32 2.63
C GLN A 212 57.61 11.07 3.04
N TYR A 213 56.92 12.10 3.53
CA TYR A 213 55.50 12.01 3.91
C TYR A 213 54.58 11.75 2.72
N ALA A 214 54.84 12.36 1.56
CA ALA A 214 54.09 12.10 0.34
C ALA A 214 54.24 10.65 -0.15
N GLY A 215 55.42 10.04 0.08
CA GLY A 215 55.67 8.63 -0.19
C GLY A 215 54.88 7.69 0.73
N GLU A 216 54.83 7.99 2.03
CA GLU A 216 54.04 7.21 3.00
C GLU A 216 52.53 7.34 2.77
N LEU A 217 52.03 8.53 2.44
CA LEU A 217 50.61 8.73 2.14
C LEU A 217 50.17 7.92 0.90
N LYS A 218 51.05 7.79 -0.10
CA LYS A 218 50.81 6.92 -1.28
C LYS A 218 50.79 5.44 -0.91
N ARG A 219 51.66 4.99 0.00
CA ARG A 219 51.64 3.59 0.51
C ARG A 219 50.37 3.31 1.33
N LEU A 220 49.95 4.25 2.19
CA LEU A 220 48.74 4.10 3.00
C LEU A 220 47.47 4.02 2.12
N ASN A 221 47.41 4.82 1.06
CA ASN A 221 46.31 4.81 0.10
C ASN A 221 46.29 3.58 -0.82
N GLN A 222 47.44 2.95 -1.08
CA GLN A 222 47.51 1.67 -1.81
C GLN A 222 47.07 0.48 -0.95
N ILE A 223 47.34 0.51 0.36
CA ILE A 223 46.95 -0.56 1.29
C ILE A 223 45.44 -0.49 1.63
N ASN A 224 44.83 0.71 1.59
CA ASN A 224 43.42 0.94 1.97
C ASN A 224 42.49 1.32 0.81
N GLY A 225 42.70 0.75 -0.38
CA GLY A 225 41.72 0.86 -1.46
C GLY A 225 40.37 0.28 -1.02
N ALA A 226 39.26 1.00 -1.22
CA ALA A 226 37.91 0.58 -0.81
C ALA A 226 37.48 -0.81 -1.35
N TYR A 227 38.15 -1.29 -2.39
CA TYR A 227 37.97 -2.64 -2.93
C TYR A 227 38.64 -3.73 -2.05
N ASN A 228 39.83 -3.46 -1.51
CA ASN A 228 40.55 -4.39 -0.63
C ASN A 228 39.86 -4.56 0.73
N ILE A 229 39.22 -3.50 1.24
CA ILE A 229 38.45 -3.56 2.49
C ILE A 229 37.25 -4.50 2.34
N LYS A 230 36.46 -4.34 1.26
CA LYS A 230 35.30 -5.21 0.99
C LYS A 230 35.70 -6.66 0.72
N HIS A 231 36.81 -6.89 0.04
CA HIS A 231 37.29 -8.25 -0.21
C HIS A 231 37.73 -8.93 1.09
N ARG A 232 38.40 -8.21 1.98
CA ARG A 232 38.78 -8.69 3.31
C ARG A 232 37.58 -8.97 4.21
N GLU A 233 36.57 -8.10 4.22
CA GLU A 233 35.32 -8.33 4.95
C GLU A 233 34.59 -9.58 4.45
N SER A 234 34.50 -9.77 3.13
CA SER A 234 33.87 -10.96 2.53
C SER A 234 34.61 -12.26 2.87
N LEU A 235 35.94 -12.22 3.02
CA LEU A 235 36.74 -13.39 3.43
C LEU A 235 36.51 -13.75 4.91
N MET A 236 36.42 -12.74 5.78
CA MET A 236 36.11 -12.92 7.20
C MET A 236 34.71 -13.49 7.41
N GLU A 237 33.71 -12.98 6.69
CA GLU A 237 32.32 -13.46 6.76
C GLU A 237 32.20 -14.92 6.27
N GLY A 238 32.97 -15.29 5.24
CA GLY A 238 33.05 -16.69 4.78
C GLY A 238 33.70 -17.64 5.80
N GLN A 239 34.73 -17.19 6.51
CA GLN A 239 35.36 -17.98 7.58
C GLN A 239 34.45 -18.15 8.80
N GLU A 240 33.71 -17.11 9.18
CA GLU A 240 32.77 -17.15 10.30
C GLU A 240 31.60 -18.09 10.00
N HIS A 241 31.05 -18.05 8.77
CA HIS A 241 30.01 -18.98 8.35
C HIS A 241 30.49 -20.44 8.35
N LYS A 242 31.74 -20.69 7.93
CA LYS A 242 32.34 -22.04 8.00
C LYS A 242 32.45 -22.52 9.44
N MET A 243 32.93 -21.66 10.35
CA MET A 243 33.03 -22.00 11.77
C MET A 243 31.67 -22.31 12.39
N GLN A 244 30.59 -21.61 12.00
CA GLN A 244 29.23 -21.90 12.45
C GLN A 244 28.73 -23.27 11.98
N LEU A 245 29.01 -23.65 10.73
CA LEU A 245 28.66 -24.97 10.20
C LEU A 245 29.42 -26.09 10.91
N ASP A 246 30.72 -25.89 11.17
CA ASP A 246 31.54 -26.86 11.90
C ASP A 246 31.02 -27.04 13.34
N ASN A 247 30.57 -25.96 13.99
CA ASN A 247 29.95 -26.01 15.33
C ASN A 247 28.61 -26.77 15.32
N ILE A 248 27.76 -26.54 14.31
CA ILE A 248 26.50 -27.27 14.14
C ILE A 248 26.77 -28.77 13.92
N GLN A 249 27.78 -29.10 13.10
CA GLN A 249 28.17 -30.47 12.84
C GLN A 249 28.67 -31.18 14.11
N GLN A 250 29.49 -30.50 14.93
CA GLN A 250 29.92 -31.03 16.24
C GLN A 250 28.73 -31.24 17.18
N MET A 251 27.73 -30.35 17.18
CA MET A 251 26.51 -30.56 17.97
C MET A 251 25.72 -31.79 17.51
N ILE A 252 25.65 -32.05 16.21
CA ILE A 252 24.97 -33.24 15.66
C ILE A 252 25.72 -34.51 16.08
N GLU A 253 27.05 -34.50 16.07
CA GLU A 253 27.90 -35.64 16.47
C GLU A 253 27.85 -35.94 17.97
N GLN A 254 27.54 -34.94 18.81
CA GLN A 254 27.34 -35.13 20.25
C GLN A 254 25.99 -35.75 20.62
N ILE A 255 25.04 -35.83 19.68
CA ILE A 255 23.77 -36.53 19.91
C ILE A 255 24.04 -38.04 19.85
N GLN A 256 24.19 -38.66 21.02
CA GLN A 256 24.36 -40.11 21.13
C GLN A 256 23.17 -40.83 20.50
N PHE A 257 23.47 -41.61 19.45
CA PHE A 257 22.54 -42.47 18.73
C PHE A 257 21.84 -43.45 19.69
N ILE A 258 20.54 -43.25 19.93
CA ILE A 258 19.66 -44.31 20.43
C ILE A 258 19.44 -45.28 19.27
N LYS A 259 20.07 -46.46 19.33
CA LYS A 259 19.85 -47.55 18.38
C LYS A 259 18.38 -48.02 18.47
N PRO A 260 17.64 -48.12 17.36
CA PRO A 260 16.31 -48.70 17.40
C PRO A 260 16.42 -50.22 17.52
N ALA A 261 16.06 -50.74 18.69
CA ALA A 261 15.80 -52.16 18.88
C ALA A 261 14.56 -52.57 18.07
N LYS A 262 14.72 -53.60 17.24
CA LYS A 262 13.64 -54.26 16.52
C LYS A 262 12.66 -54.88 17.52
N LEU A 263 11.42 -54.40 17.58
CA LEU A 263 10.29 -55.22 18.03
C LEU A 263 9.03 -54.93 17.20
N PHE A 264 8.58 -56.00 16.58
CA PHE A 264 7.29 -56.25 15.97
C PHE A 264 6.23 -56.35 17.08
N LEU A 265 5.12 -55.61 17.01
CA LEU A 265 3.76 -56.15 17.12
C LEU A 265 2.69 -55.06 16.88
N GLN A 266 1.60 -55.50 16.26
CA GLN A 266 0.41 -54.73 15.88
C GLN A 266 -0.28 -54.02 17.06
N SER A 267 -0.59 -52.74 16.89
CA SER A 267 -1.96 -52.21 17.10
C SER A 267 -2.08 -50.83 16.45
N GLN A 268 -3.09 -50.67 15.61
CA GLN A 268 -3.42 -49.39 15.00
C GLN A 268 -4.12 -48.51 16.04
N VAL A 269 -3.46 -47.44 16.46
CA VAL A 269 -4.11 -46.27 17.04
C VAL A 269 -3.61 -45.07 16.27
N THR A 270 -4.49 -44.48 15.47
CA THR A 270 -4.27 -43.20 14.78
C THR A 270 -4.13 -42.09 15.83
N TYR A 271 -2.91 -41.62 16.05
CA TYR A 271 -2.67 -40.42 16.85
C TYR A 271 -3.00 -39.18 16.01
N ASP A 272 -3.95 -38.40 16.48
CA ASP A 272 -4.36 -37.12 15.88
C ASP A 272 -3.25 -36.09 16.09
N THR A 273 -2.47 -35.85 15.03
CA THR A 273 -1.35 -34.90 15.00
C THR A 273 -1.79 -33.46 15.29
N ASN A 274 -3.08 -33.15 15.14
CA ASN A 274 -3.64 -31.84 15.48
C ASN A 274 -3.56 -31.53 16.98
N TYR A 275 -3.68 -32.52 17.86
CA TYR A 275 -3.67 -32.27 19.30
C TYR A 275 -2.31 -31.77 19.80
N ILE A 276 -1.22 -32.36 19.29
CA ILE A 276 0.15 -31.99 19.65
C ILE A 276 0.47 -30.58 19.15
N GLU A 277 0.07 -30.26 17.91
CA GLU A 277 0.31 -28.94 17.33
C GLU A 277 -0.49 -27.85 18.05
N THR A 278 -1.72 -28.15 18.46
CA THR A 278 -2.56 -27.25 19.26
C THR A 278 -1.95 -26.98 20.63
N ALA A 279 -1.42 -28.01 21.30
CA ALA A 279 -0.75 -27.88 22.59
C ALA A 279 0.57 -27.06 22.48
N ILE A 280 1.32 -27.23 21.39
CA ILE A 280 2.53 -26.43 21.10
C ILE A 280 2.17 -24.97 20.83
N GLN A 281 1.10 -24.72 20.06
CA GLN A 281 0.59 -23.38 19.79
C GLN A 281 0.16 -22.68 21.08
N GLN A 282 -0.53 -23.40 21.97
CA GLN A 282 -0.97 -22.89 23.27
C GLN A 282 0.22 -22.51 24.16
N LYS A 283 1.23 -23.37 24.27
CA LYS A 283 2.49 -23.07 24.99
C LYS A 283 3.22 -21.84 24.43
N ARG A 284 3.29 -21.68 23.10
CA ARG A 284 3.89 -20.49 22.47
C ARG A 284 3.12 -19.22 22.80
N THR A 285 1.80 -19.32 22.94
CA THR A 285 0.93 -18.19 23.23
C THR A 285 1.04 -17.79 24.70
N GLU A 286 1.03 -18.76 25.61
CA GLU A 286 1.24 -18.55 27.05
C GLU A 286 2.64 -17.97 27.34
N SER A 287 3.69 -18.48 26.69
CA SER A 287 5.05 -17.97 26.84
C SER A 287 5.21 -16.54 26.30
N LYS A 288 4.40 -16.13 25.33
CA LYS A 288 4.38 -14.73 24.86
C LYS A 288 3.62 -13.85 25.84
N MET A 289 2.48 -14.31 26.36
CA MET A 289 1.67 -13.55 27.31
C MET A 289 2.39 -13.34 28.64
N SER A 290 3.12 -14.33 29.15
CA SER A 290 3.88 -14.22 30.40
C SER A 290 5.06 -13.24 30.34
N ALA A 291 5.55 -12.92 29.13
CA ALA A 291 6.59 -11.91 28.95
C ALA A 291 6.06 -10.46 29.05
N PHE A 292 4.74 -10.26 28.92
CA PHE A 292 4.12 -8.93 28.94
C PHE A 292 3.34 -8.60 30.23
N TYR A 293 3.03 -9.60 31.07
CA TYR A 293 2.25 -9.40 32.29
C TYR A 293 2.92 -10.04 33.51
N ASN A 294 3.09 -9.28 34.59
CA ASN A 294 3.46 -9.83 35.89
C ASN A 294 2.31 -10.69 36.42
N LYS A 295 2.66 -11.84 37.02
CA LYS A 295 1.74 -12.91 37.42
C LYS A 295 0.63 -12.48 38.39
N ASP A 296 0.79 -11.34 39.04
CA ASP A 296 -0.12 -10.81 40.08
C ASP A 296 -1.06 -9.71 39.55
N SER A 297 -1.24 -9.58 38.23
CA SER A 297 -2.04 -8.49 37.63
C SER A 297 -2.87 -8.93 36.42
N ILE A 298 -3.47 -10.13 36.47
CA ILE A 298 -4.38 -10.61 35.43
C ILE A 298 -5.81 -10.62 36.03
N PRO A 299 -6.72 -9.74 35.57
CA PRO A 299 -8.13 -9.82 35.96
C PRO A 299 -8.80 -11.03 35.29
N ASP A 300 -9.64 -11.76 36.05
CA ASP A 300 -10.24 -13.05 35.69
C ASP A 300 -11.20 -13.04 34.48
N GLN A 301 -11.51 -11.87 33.90
CA GLN A 301 -12.28 -11.78 32.66
C GLN A 301 -11.78 -10.64 31.76
N PRO A 302 -11.48 -10.89 30.47
CA PRO A 302 -11.20 -9.82 29.54
C PRO A 302 -12.50 -9.08 29.23
N GLY A 303 -12.62 -7.87 29.77
CA GLY A 303 -13.69 -6.93 29.42
C GLY A 303 -13.54 -6.47 27.98
N TYR A 304 -14.11 -7.22 27.04
CA TYR A 304 -14.38 -6.74 25.69
C TYR A 304 -15.55 -5.75 25.74
N ASN A 305 -15.24 -4.51 26.11
CA ASN A 305 -16.10 -3.40 25.76
C ASN A 305 -15.93 -3.09 24.26
N GLU A 306 -17.06 -3.11 23.59
CA GLU A 306 -17.28 -3.07 22.16
C GLU A 306 -16.78 -1.77 21.51
N ILE A 307 -16.03 -1.89 20.41
CA ILE A 307 -16.06 -0.92 19.32
C ILE A 307 -17.01 -1.48 18.26
N SER A 308 -18.32 -1.28 18.46
CA SER A 308 -19.36 -1.63 17.49
C SER A 308 -19.83 -0.37 16.76
N ASN A 309 -19.12 -0.03 15.70
CA ASN A 309 -19.53 1.00 14.74
C ASN A 309 -19.92 0.33 13.41
N THR A 310 -21.12 -0.23 13.38
CA THR A 310 -21.76 -0.73 12.16
C THR A 310 -23.21 -0.24 12.11
N GLN A 311 -23.38 0.99 11.62
CA GLN A 311 -24.59 1.32 10.88
C GLN A 311 -24.50 0.73 9.48
N SER A 312 -25.67 0.38 8.94
CA SER A 312 -25.98 -0.04 7.56
C SER A 312 -25.67 -1.50 7.19
N GLY A 313 -26.75 -2.28 7.07
CA GLY A 313 -26.77 -3.65 6.58
C GLY A 313 -26.53 -3.72 5.07
N LEU A 314 -25.26 -3.71 4.68
CA LEU A 314 -24.83 -4.13 3.36
C LEU A 314 -24.16 -5.50 3.47
N GLN A 315 -24.80 -6.50 2.87
CA GLN A 315 -24.22 -7.83 2.66
C GLN A 315 -22.83 -7.68 2.01
N PRO A 316 -21.80 -8.45 2.44
CA PRO A 316 -20.49 -8.42 1.81
C PRO A 316 -20.64 -8.80 0.33
N LYS A 317 -20.46 -7.82 -0.57
CA LYS A 317 -20.44 -8.07 -2.02
C LYS A 317 -19.16 -8.83 -2.35
N ILE A 318 -19.34 -10.10 -2.70
CA ILE A 318 -18.32 -10.93 -3.32
C ILE A 318 -17.84 -10.20 -4.58
N ILE A 319 -16.58 -9.76 -4.57
CA ILE A 319 -15.94 -9.18 -5.76
C ILE A 319 -15.53 -10.37 -6.63
N HIS A 320 -16.33 -10.64 -7.66
CA HIS A 320 -15.97 -11.57 -8.72
C HIS A 320 -14.79 -10.95 -9.49
N LEU A 321 -13.59 -11.46 -9.25
CA LEU A 321 -12.44 -11.15 -10.09
C LEU A 321 -12.61 -11.95 -11.38
N ASP A 322 -12.93 -11.25 -12.47
CA ASP A 322 -12.97 -11.90 -13.77
C ASP A 322 -11.58 -12.48 -14.06
N PRO A 323 -11.50 -13.75 -14.51
CA PRO A 323 -10.23 -14.34 -14.86
C PRO A 323 -9.52 -13.46 -15.90
N PRO A 324 -8.19 -13.30 -15.80
CA PRO A 324 -7.43 -12.41 -16.68
C PRO A 324 -7.76 -12.71 -18.13
N LYS A 325 -8.11 -11.65 -18.88
CA LYS A 325 -8.57 -11.82 -20.25
C LYS A 325 -7.41 -12.30 -21.12
N ARG A 326 -7.74 -12.93 -22.24
CA ARG A 326 -6.77 -13.51 -23.17
C ARG A 326 -5.71 -12.48 -23.59
N GLU A 327 -6.14 -11.25 -23.80
CA GLU A 327 -5.31 -10.12 -24.21
C GLU A 327 -4.28 -9.75 -23.12
N ASP A 328 -4.67 -9.84 -21.85
CA ASP A 328 -3.79 -9.55 -20.71
C ASP A 328 -2.68 -10.62 -20.58
N LEU A 329 -3.03 -11.88 -20.83
CA LEU A 329 -2.08 -13.00 -20.82
C LEU A 329 -1.10 -12.92 -22.01
N MET A 330 -1.59 -12.62 -23.21
CA MET A 330 -0.74 -12.43 -24.40
C MET A 330 0.21 -11.25 -24.22
N TYR A 331 -0.28 -10.13 -23.68
CA TYR A 331 0.55 -8.97 -23.37
C TYR A 331 1.65 -9.32 -22.35
N MET A 332 1.33 -10.10 -21.31
CA MET A 332 2.34 -10.55 -20.35
C MET A 332 3.40 -11.48 -20.97
N VAL A 333 3.01 -12.44 -21.79
CA VAL A 333 3.96 -13.34 -22.49
C VAL A 333 4.87 -12.54 -23.42
N GLN A 334 4.31 -11.59 -24.18
CA GLN A 334 5.07 -10.73 -25.07
C GLN A 334 6.06 -9.83 -24.31
N VAL A 335 5.66 -9.28 -23.16
CA VAL A 335 6.55 -8.50 -22.27
C VAL A 335 7.71 -9.37 -21.76
N ILE A 336 7.46 -10.62 -21.39
CA ILE A 336 8.49 -11.55 -20.91
C ILE A 336 9.48 -11.90 -22.03
N CYS A 337 8.99 -12.24 -23.23
CA CYS A 337 9.84 -12.53 -24.38
C CYS A 337 10.70 -11.33 -24.80
N ASN A 338 10.10 -10.14 -24.87
CA ASN A 338 10.83 -8.92 -25.22
C ASN A 338 11.90 -8.56 -24.18
N ARG A 339 11.63 -8.80 -22.89
CA ARG A 339 12.61 -8.60 -21.82
C ARG A 339 13.77 -9.60 -21.93
N GLY A 340 13.49 -10.87 -22.18
CA GLY A 340 14.52 -11.90 -22.37
C GLY A 340 15.45 -11.59 -23.56
N LEU A 341 14.89 -11.14 -24.69
CA LEU A 341 15.66 -10.76 -25.86
C LEU A 341 16.54 -9.52 -25.61
N LYS A 342 16.00 -8.49 -24.93
CA LYS A 342 16.76 -7.27 -24.63
C LYS A 342 17.92 -7.53 -23.66
N GLU A 343 17.71 -8.38 -22.65
CA GLU A 343 18.78 -8.79 -21.72
C GLU A 343 19.88 -9.60 -22.43
N LEU A 344 19.53 -10.37 -23.47
CA LEU A 344 20.49 -11.10 -24.31
C LEU A 344 21.35 -10.16 -25.16
N GLU A 345 20.74 -9.15 -25.80
CA GLU A 345 21.46 -8.14 -26.58
C GLU A 345 22.44 -7.32 -25.73
N GLU A 346 22.00 -6.89 -24.54
CA GLU A 346 22.85 -6.13 -23.61
C GLU A 346 24.03 -6.99 -23.11
N LYS A 347 23.81 -8.28 -22.86
CA LYS A 347 24.90 -9.20 -22.48
C LYS A 347 25.90 -9.44 -23.61
N ASN A 348 25.44 -9.59 -24.85
CA ASN A 348 26.35 -9.68 -26.01
C ASN A 348 27.17 -8.40 -26.20
N LYS A 349 26.55 -7.22 -26.05
CA LYS A 349 27.25 -5.92 -26.07
C LYS A 349 28.29 -5.84 -24.95
N ASN A 350 27.98 -6.36 -23.76
CA ASN A 350 28.89 -6.35 -22.61
C ASN A 350 30.01 -7.40 -22.70
N ALA A 351 29.75 -8.57 -23.27
CA ALA A 351 30.76 -9.61 -23.50
C ALA A 351 31.80 -9.15 -24.53
N ASN A 352 31.35 -8.53 -25.63
CA ASN A 352 32.23 -7.94 -26.64
C ASN A 352 33.07 -6.79 -26.06
N LYS A 353 32.51 -5.97 -25.16
CA LYS A 353 33.27 -4.91 -24.46
C LYS A 353 34.32 -5.44 -23.46
N LYS A 354 34.09 -6.61 -22.85
CA LYS A 354 35.02 -7.21 -21.86
C LYS A 354 36.20 -7.92 -22.52
N GLN A 355 36.01 -8.53 -23.70
CA GLN A 355 37.10 -9.21 -24.42
C GLN A 355 38.16 -8.24 -24.98
N VAL A 356 37.82 -6.97 -25.21
CA VAL A 356 38.78 -5.94 -25.66
C VAL A 356 39.80 -5.56 -24.56
N LYS A 357 39.62 -5.98 -23.30
CA LYS A 357 40.50 -5.62 -22.17
C LYS A 357 41.29 -6.77 -21.53
N GLY A 358 41.19 -8.00 -22.04
CA GLY A 358 41.93 -9.15 -21.52
C GLY A 358 42.80 -9.79 -22.58
N ILE A 359 44.12 -9.60 -22.48
CA ILE A 359 45.13 -10.20 -23.35
C ILE A 359 45.23 -11.69 -23.03
N LEU A 360 44.45 -12.51 -23.73
CA LEU A 360 44.70 -13.92 -23.99
C LEU A 360 43.81 -14.34 -25.16
N LYS A 361 44.37 -14.23 -26.37
CA LYS A 361 43.73 -14.65 -27.63
C LYS A 361 43.46 -16.15 -27.55
N LYS A 362 42.20 -16.54 -27.31
CA LYS A 362 41.71 -17.85 -27.78
C LYS A 362 41.69 -17.82 -29.32
N GLN A 363 42.01 -18.95 -29.95
CA GLN A 363 42.09 -19.02 -31.40
C GLN A 363 40.73 -18.64 -32.05
N PRO A 364 40.74 -17.82 -33.12
CA PRO A 364 39.51 -17.32 -33.75
C PRO A 364 38.57 -18.43 -34.23
N ASP A 365 39.11 -19.58 -34.61
CA ASP A 365 38.36 -20.65 -35.27
C ASP A 365 37.43 -21.43 -34.34
N GLU A 366 37.71 -21.49 -33.03
CA GLU A 366 36.80 -22.11 -32.05
C GLU A 366 35.61 -21.20 -31.71
N GLN A 367 35.81 -19.88 -31.72
CA GLN A 367 34.74 -18.92 -31.40
C GLN A 367 33.70 -18.81 -32.52
N ILE A 368 34.12 -18.95 -33.77
CA ILE A 368 33.21 -18.96 -34.92
C ILE A 368 32.32 -20.21 -34.86
N LYS A 369 32.93 -21.39 -34.66
CA LYS A 369 32.18 -22.65 -34.54
C LYS A 369 31.18 -22.64 -33.38
N GLN A 370 31.55 -22.09 -32.22
CA GLN A 370 30.64 -22.04 -31.06
C GLN A 370 29.48 -21.04 -31.27
N LYS A 371 29.72 -19.95 -31.99
CA LYS A 371 28.68 -18.96 -32.33
C LYS A 371 27.70 -19.51 -33.36
N ASP A 372 28.17 -20.29 -34.32
CA ASP A 372 27.33 -20.91 -35.35
C ASP A 372 26.45 -22.01 -34.76
N VAL A 373 26.98 -22.85 -33.86
CA VAL A 373 26.19 -23.85 -33.11
C VAL A 373 25.10 -23.18 -32.27
N LEU A 374 25.41 -22.06 -31.59
CA LEU A 374 24.43 -21.33 -30.78
C LEU A 374 23.35 -20.64 -31.63
N ASN A 375 23.72 -20.11 -32.80
CA ASN A 375 22.78 -19.47 -33.72
C ASN A 375 21.85 -20.50 -34.37
N GLN A 376 22.38 -21.66 -34.75
CA GLN A 376 21.58 -22.77 -35.27
C GLN A 376 20.60 -23.27 -34.21
N ALA A 377 21.07 -23.46 -32.97
CA ALA A 377 20.21 -23.90 -31.87
C ALA A 377 19.08 -22.89 -31.55
N LYS A 378 19.33 -21.59 -31.70
CA LYS A 378 18.30 -20.55 -31.56
C LYS A 378 17.27 -20.59 -32.68
N GLN A 379 17.71 -20.76 -33.92
CA GLN A 379 16.79 -20.90 -35.07
C GLN A 379 15.89 -22.13 -34.91
N ASP A 380 16.43 -23.22 -34.36
CA ASP A 380 15.69 -24.45 -34.07
C ASP A 380 14.69 -24.35 -32.91
N LEU A 381 14.99 -23.55 -31.90
CA LEU A 381 14.17 -23.45 -30.68
C LEU A 381 13.00 -22.46 -30.83
N GLN A 382 13.19 -21.41 -31.63
CA GLN A 382 12.19 -20.37 -31.88
C GLN A 382 10.84 -20.91 -32.39
N PRO A 383 10.77 -21.76 -33.44
CA PRO A 383 9.50 -22.29 -33.92
C PRO A 383 8.84 -23.23 -32.90
N LYS A 384 9.61 -24.02 -32.14
CA LYS A 384 9.06 -24.91 -31.09
C LYS A 384 8.45 -24.12 -29.93
N MET A 385 9.07 -23.01 -29.54
CA MET A 385 8.50 -22.09 -28.55
C MET A 385 7.22 -21.43 -29.06
N GLN A 386 7.18 -21.00 -30.32
CA GLN A 386 5.96 -20.43 -30.93
C GLN A 386 4.84 -21.48 -31.02
N GLN A 387 5.17 -22.73 -31.36
CA GLN A 387 4.22 -23.84 -31.37
C GLN A 387 3.67 -24.13 -29.97
N LEU A 388 4.52 -24.10 -28.93
CA LEU A 388 4.07 -24.27 -27.55
C LEU A 388 3.09 -23.17 -27.12
N VAL A 389 3.37 -21.91 -27.50
CA VAL A 389 2.46 -20.79 -27.24
C VAL A 389 1.12 -20.99 -27.95
N GLN A 390 1.14 -21.37 -29.24
CA GLN A 390 -0.08 -21.66 -29.99
C GLN A 390 -0.89 -22.82 -29.40
N MET A 391 -0.23 -23.90 -28.97
CA MET A 391 -0.91 -25.05 -28.36
C MET A 391 -1.55 -24.68 -27.01
N VAL A 392 -0.90 -23.84 -26.22
CA VAL A 392 -1.45 -23.34 -24.94
C VAL A 392 -2.59 -22.34 -25.17
N GLU A 393 -2.54 -21.55 -26.26
CA GLU A 393 -3.61 -20.63 -26.64
C GLU A 393 -4.87 -21.34 -27.14
N GLN A 394 -4.72 -22.45 -27.87
CA GLN A 394 -5.81 -23.25 -28.42
C GLN A 394 -6.37 -24.28 -27.43
N LYS A 395 -6.62 -23.87 -26.17
CA LYS A 395 -6.98 -24.67 -24.97
C LYS A 395 -7.92 -25.90 -25.11
N HIS A 396 -8.58 -26.13 -26.25
CA HIS A 396 -9.52 -27.23 -26.49
C HIS A 396 -9.08 -28.22 -27.58
N GLN A 397 -7.94 -28.02 -28.25
CA GLN A 397 -7.55 -28.85 -29.39
C GLN A 397 -6.33 -29.76 -29.14
N HIS A 398 -5.56 -29.53 -28.08
CA HIS A 398 -4.33 -30.27 -27.81
C HIS A 398 -4.41 -30.99 -26.46
N SER A 399 -4.10 -32.29 -26.46
CA SER A 399 -4.06 -33.08 -25.23
C SER A 399 -2.96 -32.57 -24.30
N GLN A 400 -3.14 -32.69 -22.98
CA GLN A 400 -2.08 -32.34 -22.02
C GLN A 400 -0.77 -33.09 -22.31
N GLU A 401 -0.88 -34.31 -22.82
CA GLU A 401 0.25 -35.14 -23.23
C GLU A 401 1.05 -34.50 -24.37
N SER A 402 0.39 -33.97 -25.41
CA SER A 402 1.07 -33.29 -26.52
C SER A 402 1.86 -32.05 -26.08
N ILE A 403 1.33 -31.30 -25.11
CA ILE A 403 2.01 -30.12 -24.52
C ILE A 403 3.23 -30.57 -23.71
N LEU A 404 3.10 -31.67 -22.93
CA LEU A 404 4.20 -32.22 -22.13
C LEU A 404 5.32 -32.79 -23.02
N THR A 405 4.99 -33.46 -24.12
CA THR A 405 5.98 -33.97 -25.09
C THR A 405 6.76 -32.83 -25.73
N LEU A 406 6.09 -31.75 -26.16
CA LEU A 406 6.77 -30.58 -26.73
C LEU A 406 7.64 -29.86 -25.69
N LEU A 407 7.19 -29.76 -24.44
CA LEU A 407 7.98 -29.23 -23.34
C LEU A 407 9.24 -30.08 -23.08
N HIS A 408 9.12 -31.40 -23.09
CA HIS A 408 10.25 -32.31 -22.89
C HIS A 408 11.29 -32.16 -24.01
N ASP A 409 10.85 -32.03 -25.25
CA ASP A 409 11.71 -31.81 -26.42
C ASP A 409 12.44 -30.45 -26.37
N ILE A 410 11.75 -29.37 -25.94
CA ILE A 410 12.39 -28.06 -25.70
C ILE A 410 13.43 -28.16 -24.57
N ILE A 411 13.12 -28.85 -23.47
CA ILE A 411 14.04 -29.03 -22.34
C ILE A 411 15.26 -29.85 -22.77
N GLN A 412 15.08 -30.90 -23.56
CA GLN A 412 16.18 -31.73 -24.05
C GLN A 412 17.10 -30.92 -24.98
N LYS A 413 16.54 -30.16 -25.93
CA LYS A 413 17.34 -29.25 -26.77
C LYS A 413 18.11 -28.20 -25.97
N LEU A 414 17.52 -27.67 -24.89
CA LEU A 414 18.22 -26.75 -23.99
C LEU A 414 19.35 -27.41 -23.20
N LYS A 415 19.24 -28.71 -22.88
CA LYS A 415 20.31 -29.48 -22.22
C LYS A 415 21.49 -29.68 -23.16
N ASP A 416 21.22 -30.01 -24.41
CA ASP A 416 22.25 -30.27 -25.42
C ASP A 416 23.10 -29.02 -25.72
N ILE A 417 22.54 -27.82 -25.51
CA ILE A 417 23.25 -26.52 -25.65
C ILE A 417 24.11 -26.19 -24.41
N GLY A 418 24.00 -26.95 -23.31
CA GLY A 418 24.74 -26.73 -22.07
C GLY A 418 24.23 -25.56 -21.22
N GLU A 419 23.01 -25.09 -21.48
CA GLU A 419 22.41 -23.91 -20.83
C GLU A 419 21.57 -24.31 -19.60
N GLU A 420 22.18 -25.06 -18.67
CA GLU A 420 21.52 -25.56 -17.44
C GLU A 420 20.84 -24.47 -16.60
N LYS A 421 21.37 -23.24 -16.68
CA LYS A 421 20.81 -22.09 -15.95
C LYS A 421 19.46 -21.65 -16.51
N TYR A 422 19.24 -21.77 -17.82
CA TYR A 422 17.94 -21.46 -18.44
C TYR A 422 16.93 -22.56 -18.14
N ILE A 423 17.36 -23.83 -18.09
CA ILE A 423 16.50 -24.95 -17.68
C ILE A 423 15.99 -24.74 -16.26
N LYS A 424 16.86 -24.32 -15.32
CA LYS A 424 16.45 -24.02 -13.93
C LYS A 424 15.43 -22.88 -13.86
N ASN A 425 15.64 -21.81 -14.64
CA ASN A 425 14.71 -20.67 -14.65
C ASN A 425 13.36 -21.04 -15.28
N PHE A 426 13.38 -21.78 -16.38
CA PHE A 426 12.17 -22.24 -17.06
C PHE A 426 11.37 -23.23 -16.21
N LYS A 427 12.05 -24.18 -15.56
CA LYS A 427 11.44 -25.11 -14.60
C LYS A 427 10.79 -24.39 -13.42
N SER A 428 11.47 -23.39 -12.84
CA SER A 428 10.92 -22.58 -11.74
C SER A 428 9.67 -21.79 -12.15
N ILE A 429 9.64 -21.24 -13.37
CA ILE A 429 8.47 -20.52 -13.89
C ILE A 429 7.28 -21.48 -14.08
N LEU A 430 7.52 -22.66 -14.63
CA LEU A 430 6.48 -23.68 -14.81
C LEU A 430 5.95 -24.21 -13.48
N GLU A 431 6.83 -24.52 -12.52
CA GLU A 431 6.44 -24.96 -11.18
C GLU A 431 5.61 -23.90 -10.45
N THR A 432 6.00 -22.62 -10.55
CA THR A 432 5.21 -21.51 -9.97
C THR A 432 3.82 -21.44 -10.59
N LYS A 433 3.69 -21.61 -11.91
CA LYS A 433 2.40 -21.55 -12.61
C LYS A 433 1.52 -22.78 -12.41
N LEU A 434 2.11 -23.96 -12.23
CA LEU A 434 1.40 -25.18 -11.85
C LEU A 434 0.84 -25.07 -10.41
N ASN A 435 1.64 -24.53 -9.48
CA ASN A 435 1.22 -24.28 -8.10
C ASN A 435 0.14 -23.19 -8.01
N ASP A 436 0.22 -22.13 -8.84
CA ASP A 436 -0.83 -21.10 -8.93
C ASP A 436 -2.17 -21.73 -9.37
N LYS A 437 -2.14 -22.64 -10.34
CA LYS A 437 -3.36 -23.32 -10.83
C LYS A 437 -3.97 -24.26 -9.79
N GLN A 438 -3.16 -25.03 -9.06
CA GLN A 438 -3.63 -25.85 -7.94
C GLN A 438 -4.24 -25.00 -6.82
N THR A 439 -3.64 -23.84 -6.53
CA THR A 439 -4.16 -22.88 -5.55
C THR A 439 -5.51 -22.31 -5.97
N ILE A 440 -5.66 -21.95 -7.25
CA ILE A 440 -6.93 -21.45 -7.80
C ILE A 440 -8.03 -22.51 -7.79
N MET A 441 -7.69 -23.78 -8.08
CA MET A 441 -8.65 -24.89 -8.00
C MET A 441 -9.14 -25.09 -6.56
N SER A 442 -8.23 -25.07 -5.58
CA SER A 442 -8.59 -25.19 -4.15
C SER A 442 -9.46 -24.04 -3.65
N GLU A 443 -9.23 -22.81 -4.11
CA GLU A 443 -10.03 -21.66 -3.68
C GLU A 443 -11.45 -21.68 -4.27
N ASN A 444 -11.62 -22.16 -5.50
CA ASN A 444 -12.95 -22.35 -6.09
C ASN A 444 -13.78 -23.40 -5.33
N ASP A 445 -13.15 -24.48 -4.85
CA ASP A 445 -13.82 -25.49 -4.03
C ASP A 445 -14.24 -24.91 -2.67
N ARG A 446 -13.43 -24.02 -2.08
CA ARG A 446 -13.77 -23.31 -0.83
C ARG A 446 -14.93 -22.33 -1.02
N ILE A 447 -14.95 -21.59 -2.13
CA ILE A 447 -16.05 -20.67 -2.47
C ILE A 447 -17.36 -21.45 -2.66
N LYS A 448 -17.30 -22.59 -3.38
CA LYS A 448 -18.46 -23.45 -3.58
C LYS A 448 -19.00 -24.00 -2.25
N ALA A 449 -18.12 -24.48 -1.37
CA ALA A 449 -18.51 -24.93 -0.04
C ALA A 449 -19.17 -23.82 0.81
N GLN A 450 -18.69 -22.57 0.73
CA GLN A 450 -19.31 -21.43 1.40
C GLN A 450 -20.69 -21.09 0.82
N GLN A 451 -20.85 -21.15 -0.52
CA GLN A 451 -22.13 -20.90 -1.17
C GLN A 451 -23.17 -21.97 -0.81
N ASP A 452 -22.77 -23.24 -0.77
CA ASP A 452 -23.64 -24.33 -0.36
C ASP A 452 -24.07 -24.19 1.11
N GLN A 453 -23.17 -23.74 1.99
CA GLN A 453 -23.50 -23.45 3.39
C GLN A 453 -24.48 -22.27 3.53
N GLN A 454 -24.36 -21.23 2.71
CA GLN A 454 -25.32 -20.12 2.68
C GLN A 454 -26.69 -20.55 2.14
N ARG A 455 -26.71 -21.44 1.14
CA ARG A 455 -27.94 -21.99 0.56
C ARG A 455 -28.70 -22.84 1.60
N LEU A 456 -28.00 -23.73 2.30
CA LEU A 456 -28.57 -24.51 3.41
C LEU A 456 -29.16 -23.62 4.50
N ARG A 457 -28.52 -22.49 4.82
CA ARG A 457 -29.03 -21.53 5.81
C ARG A 457 -30.31 -20.84 5.36
N LEU A 458 -30.44 -20.52 4.07
CA LEU A 458 -31.66 -19.93 3.50
C LEU A 458 -32.80 -20.96 3.46
N GLU A 459 -32.50 -22.21 3.13
CA GLU A 459 -33.47 -23.30 3.10
C GLU A 459 -34.04 -23.61 4.50
N GLN A 460 -33.20 -23.59 5.54
CA GLN A 460 -33.64 -23.72 6.93
C GLN A 460 -34.52 -22.54 7.40
N LEU A 461 -34.38 -21.35 6.82
CA LEU A 461 -35.22 -20.19 7.17
C LEU A 461 -36.60 -20.25 6.51
N GLN A 462 -36.76 -21.03 5.43
CA GLN A 462 -38.04 -21.17 4.73
C GLN A 462 -38.99 -22.19 5.39
N THR A 463 -38.48 -23.08 6.25
CA THR A 463 -39.31 -24.06 6.97
C THR A 463 -39.90 -23.53 8.28
N ILE A 464 -39.56 -22.31 8.70
CA ILE A 464 -40.07 -21.70 9.92
C ILE A 464 -41.40 -20.98 9.63
N ASN A 465 -42.44 -21.34 10.39
CA ASN A 465 -43.79 -20.78 10.32
C ASN A 465 -43.75 -19.23 10.29
N PRO A 466 -44.42 -18.54 9.34
CA PRO A 466 -44.32 -17.08 9.15
C PRO A 466 -44.68 -16.26 10.41
N ALA A 467 -45.48 -16.81 11.32
CA ALA A 467 -45.77 -16.18 12.61
C ALA A 467 -44.56 -16.14 13.56
N GLN A 468 -43.65 -17.13 13.49
CA GLN A 468 -42.41 -17.14 14.26
C GLN A 468 -41.33 -16.27 13.60
N ALA A 469 -41.31 -16.17 12.27
CA ALA A 469 -40.38 -15.31 11.53
C ALA A 469 -40.57 -13.82 11.84
N LEU A 470 -41.82 -13.38 12.12
CA LEU A 470 -42.10 -12.01 12.60
C LEU A 470 -41.55 -11.74 14.01
N ARG A 471 -41.52 -12.76 14.89
CA ARG A 471 -40.91 -12.65 16.23
C ARG A 471 -39.39 -12.62 16.19
N LEU A 472 -38.76 -13.31 15.24
CA LEU A 472 -37.30 -13.37 15.11
C LEU A 472 -36.69 -12.12 14.43
N ARG A 473 -37.46 -11.34 13.66
CA ARG A 473 -36.96 -10.10 13.02
C ARG A 473 -36.81 -8.91 13.98
N ALA A 474 -37.26 -9.03 15.22
CA ALA A 474 -37.22 -7.94 16.19
C ALA A 474 -36.54 -8.38 17.51
N TYR A 475 -35.39 -9.06 17.43
CA TYR A 475 -34.48 -9.09 18.57
C TYR A 475 -33.96 -7.67 18.82
N LYS A 476 -34.71 -6.91 19.61
CA LYS A 476 -34.29 -5.62 20.13
C LYS A 476 -33.14 -5.91 21.10
N THR A 477 -31.93 -5.44 20.82
CA THR A 477 -30.73 -5.73 21.63
C THR A 477 -30.40 -4.63 22.64
N LYS A 478 -31.05 -3.46 22.54
CA LYS A 478 -30.80 -2.29 23.39
C LYS A 478 -32.09 -1.83 24.04
N HIS A 479 -32.04 -1.45 25.32
CA HIS A 479 -33.18 -0.93 26.09
C HIS A 479 -33.54 0.49 25.67
N CYS A 480 -34.83 0.83 25.68
CA CYS A 480 -35.26 2.18 25.30
C CYS A 480 -34.96 3.15 26.44
N HIS A 481 -34.12 4.15 26.19
CA HIS A 481 -33.78 5.14 27.21
C HIS A 481 -35.00 5.95 27.69
N ASN A 482 -35.97 6.17 26.81
CA ASN A 482 -37.16 6.98 27.09
C ASN A 482 -38.30 6.18 27.73
N PHE A 483 -38.22 4.84 27.79
CA PHE A 483 -39.30 4.02 28.33
C PHE A 483 -39.56 4.28 29.82
N HIS A 484 -38.50 4.49 30.61
CA HIS A 484 -38.60 4.87 32.02
C HIS A 484 -38.56 6.39 32.26
N SER A 485 -38.64 7.21 31.20
CA SER A 485 -38.77 8.66 31.39
C SER A 485 -40.17 8.99 31.92
N SER A 486 -40.32 10.12 32.62
CA SER A 486 -41.64 10.58 33.11
C SER A 486 -42.66 10.79 31.99
N ILE A 487 -42.19 11.02 30.76
CA ILE A 487 -43.00 11.20 29.55
C ILE A 487 -43.33 9.84 28.89
N GLY A 488 -42.57 8.79 29.21
CA GLY A 488 -42.63 7.49 28.53
C GLY A 488 -42.06 7.53 27.10
N CYS A 489 -41.92 6.36 26.48
CA CYS A 489 -41.48 6.29 25.09
C CYS A 489 -42.63 6.63 24.14
N THR A 490 -42.51 7.73 23.41
CA THR A 490 -43.53 8.18 22.43
C THR A 490 -43.75 7.20 21.28
N ARG A 491 -42.82 6.26 21.05
CA ARG A 491 -42.91 5.25 19.99
C ARG A 491 -43.66 3.97 20.38
N GLY A 492 -44.01 3.79 21.66
CA GLY A 492 -44.74 2.61 22.14
C GLY A 492 -44.15 1.28 21.67
N ASP A 493 -44.98 0.33 21.27
CA ASP A 493 -44.55 -1.00 20.82
C ASP A 493 -43.72 -0.98 19.52
N ASN A 494 -43.88 0.07 18.73
CA ASN A 494 -43.12 0.33 17.50
C ASN A 494 -41.70 0.87 17.76
N CYS A 495 -41.28 0.99 19.02
CA CYS A 495 -39.90 1.36 19.35
C CYS A 495 -38.92 0.24 18.99
N ASN A 496 -37.82 0.55 18.29
CA ASN A 496 -36.76 -0.42 17.97
C ASN A 496 -35.95 -0.90 19.19
N PHE A 497 -36.25 -0.37 20.38
CA PHE A 497 -35.55 -0.66 21.63
C PHE A 497 -36.46 -1.43 22.61
N ILE A 498 -35.88 -2.24 23.49
CA ILE A 498 -36.60 -3.07 24.47
C ILE A 498 -37.35 -2.17 25.46
N HIS A 499 -38.64 -2.44 25.65
CA HIS A 499 -39.51 -1.90 26.69
C HIS A 499 -39.74 -3.00 27.72
N ASP A 500 -38.82 -3.19 28.66
CA ASP A 500 -38.95 -4.19 29.71
C ASP A 500 -39.21 -3.50 31.06
N SER A 501 -40.36 -3.80 31.67
CA SER A 501 -40.74 -3.27 32.97
C SER A 501 -39.91 -3.85 34.12
N ARG A 502 -39.20 -4.96 33.89
CA ARG A 502 -38.40 -5.66 34.89
C ARG A 502 -36.94 -5.22 34.92
N TYR A 503 -36.54 -4.27 34.07
CA TYR A 503 -35.14 -3.85 34.00
C TYR A 503 -34.71 -3.14 35.30
N PRO A 504 -33.77 -3.73 36.07
CA PRO A 504 -33.36 -3.19 37.36
C PRO A 504 -32.43 -1.98 37.13
N GLY A 505 -32.82 -0.81 37.64
CA GLY A 505 -31.93 0.37 37.64
C GLY A 505 -32.62 1.73 37.63
N ARG A 506 -33.93 1.79 37.38
CA ARG A 506 -34.73 3.01 37.60
C ARG A 506 -36.10 2.62 38.16
N PRO A 507 -36.57 3.23 39.27
CA PRO A 507 -37.93 3.00 39.74
C PRO A 507 -38.89 3.36 38.61
N ALA A 508 -39.82 2.46 38.29
CA ALA A 508 -40.86 2.73 37.31
C ALA A 508 -41.57 4.03 37.71
N PRO A 509 -41.69 5.03 36.82
CA PRO A 509 -42.34 6.27 37.16
C PRO A 509 -43.75 5.96 37.65
N THR A 510 -44.05 6.36 38.88
CA THR A 510 -45.38 6.25 39.47
C THR A 510 -46.30 7.11 38.63
N LEU A 511 -47.05 6.50 37.71
CA LEU A 511 -48.04 7.18 36.88
C LEU A 511 -49.13 7.72 37.82
N GLN A 512 -49.02 8.98 38.23
CA GLN A 512 -50.05 9.66 39.03
C GLN A 512 -51.37 9.86 38.26
N TYR A 513 -51.42 9.51 36.97
CA TYR A 513 -52.62 9.60 36.15
C TYR A 513 -52.81 8.33 35.32
N PRO A 514 -53.75 7.43 35.68
CA PRO A 514 -53.98 6.18 34.95
C PRO A 514 -54.70 6.36 33.60
N ASN A 515 -54.92 7.58 33.13
CA ASN A 515 -55.82 7.86 32.00
C ASN A 515 -55.15 7.99 30.62
N PHE A 516 -53.87 7.67 30.47
CA PHE A 516 -53.17 7.80 29.19
C PHE A 516 -52.95 6.50 28.40
N LEU A 517 -53.53 5.38 28.85
CA LEU A 517 -53.57 4.16 28.05
C LEU A 517 -54.91 4.05 27.32
N ASN A 518 -54.84 4.06 25.98
CA ASN A 518 -55.87 3.73 24.99
C ASN A 518 -56.96 4.76 24.67
N LYS A 519 -56.64 5.82 23.90
CA LYS A 519 -57.67 6.57 23.15
C LYS A 519 -57.30 7.16 21.77
N THR A 520 -56.16 6.84 21.16
CA THR A 520 -55.77 7.42 19.85
C THR A 520 -55.88 6.47 18.65
N LEU A 521 -56.87 5.56 18.62
CA LEU A 521 -57.15 4.73 17.45
C LEU A 521 -58.58 4.75 16.90
N TYR A 522 -59.39 5.77 17.23
CA TYR A 522 -60.62 6.03 16.46
C TYR A 522 -60.81 7.53 16.23
N PRO A 523 -61.02 7.99 14.98
CA PRO A 523 -61.40 9.37 14.72
C PRO A 523 -62.85 9.56 15.18
N GLN A 524 -63.04 10.22 16.32
CA GLN A 524 -64.35 10.74 16.70
C GLN A 524 -64.58 12.04 15.95
N SER A 525 -65.46 11.97 14.95
CA SER A 525 -66.12 13.11 14.34
C SER A 525 -66.94 13.84 15.40
N ASN A 526 -66.54 15.08 15.72
CA ASN A 526 -67.41 16.22 16.06
C ASN A 526 -66.55 17.33 16.66
N MET A 527 -65.98 18.17 15.79
CA MET A 527 -65.58 19.51 16.16
C MET A 527 -66.51 20.47 15.44
N ALA A 528 -67.32 21.20 16.21
CA ALA A 528 -68.09 22.31 15.72
C ALA A 528 -67.13 23.38 15.15
N ILE A 529 -67.27 23.65 13.86
CA ILE A 529 -66.54 24.72 13.19
C ILE A 529 -67.23 26.04 13.58
N LEU A 530 -66.57 26.84 14.41
CA LEU A 530 -66.89 28.26 14.57
C LEU A 530 -66.47 28.99 13.28
N VAL A 531 -67.45 29.19 12.38
CA VAL A 531 -67.28 29.98 11.16
C VAL A 531 -67.37 31.47 11.52
N PRO A 532 -66.37 32.30 11.16
CA PRO A 532 -66.42 33.74 11.36
C PRO A 532 -67.61 34.39 10.61
N PRO A 533 -68.29 35.42 11.18
CA PRO A 533 -69.53 35.99 10.64
C PRO A 533 -69.44 36.57 9.22
N LEU A 534 -68.25 36.75 8.66
CA LEU A 534 -68.02 37.36 7.34
C LEU A 534 -68.08 36.38 6.15
N LEU A 535 -68.25 35.07 6.39
CA LEU A 535 -68.32 34.05 5.32
C LEU A 535 -69.73 33.49 5.06
N GLN A 536 -70.77 34.02 5.72
CA GLN A 536 -72.14 33.53 5.59
C GLN A 536 -72.96 34.13 4.43
N GLN A 537 -72.38 35.08 3.67
CA GLN A 537 -73.09 35.78 2.58
C GLN A 537 -72.71 35.33 1.16
N LEU A 538 -71.86 34.30 1.00
CA LEU A 538 -71.50 33.80 -0.33
C LEU A 538 -72.36 32.59 -0.72
N ASN A 539 -73.12 32.79 -1.81
CA ASN A 539 -74.06 31.84 -2.40
C ASN A 539 -73.35 30.53 -2.81
N PRO A 540 -73.78 29.34 -2.34
CA PRO A 540 -73.11 28.06 -2.61
C PRO A 540 -73.15 27.61 -4.09
N ALA A 541 -73.87 28.32 -4.97
CA ALA A 541 -73.95 28.00 -6.40
C ALA A 541 -72.63 28.22 -7.18
N ILE A 542 -71.65 28.96 -6.64
CA ILE A 542 -70.40 29.29 -7.37
C ILE A 542 -69.31 28.23 -7.19
N LEU A 543 -69.39 27.35 -6.18
CA LEU A 543 -68.31 26.40 -5.84
C LEU A 543 -68.40 25.02 -6.51
N LEU A 544 -69.48 24.72 -7.26
CA LEU A 544 -69.67 23.42 -7.93
C LEU A 544 -69.33 23.42 -9.44
N GLY A 545 -68.81 24.53 -10.00
CA GLY A 545 -68.56 24.67 -11.44
C GLY A 545 -67.19 24.23 -11.97
N ARG A 546 -66.25 23.73 -11.15
CA ARG A 546 -64.89 23.39 -11.61
C ARG A 546 -64.40 22.04 -11.07
N LYS A 547 -64.99 20.93 -11.55
CA LYS A 547 -64.49 19.56 -11.28
C LYS A 547 -64.57 18.61 -12.48
N LYS A 548 -64.29 19.09 -13.71
CA LYS A 548 -64.20 18.23 -14.90
C LYS A 548 -63.05 18.61 -15.85
N LYS A 549 -61.79 18.65 -15.38
CA LYS A 549 -60.67 18.84 -16.32
C LYS A 549 -59.31 18.20 -15.97
N TYR A 550 -59.29 17.16 -15.11
CA TYR A 550 -58.04 16.45 -14.81
C TYR A 550 -58.25 14.94 -14.62
N GLU A 551 -58.85 14.27 -15.61
CA GLU A 551 -58.82 12.79 -15.74
C GLU A 551 -58.43 12.34 -17.16
N SER A 552 -57.53 13.08 -17.82
CA SER A 552 -56.81 12.55 -18.99
C SER A 552 -55.51 13.31 -19.20
N LEU A 553 -54.46 12.91 -18.48
CA LEU A 553 -53.04 13.07 -18.83
C LEU A 553 -52.22 12.04 -18.06
#